data_AF-A0A6N8HU16-F1
#
_entry.id   AF-A0A6N8HU16-F1
#
_cell.length_a   1.000
_cell.length_b   1.000
_cell.length_c   1.000
_cell.angle_alpha   90.00
_cell.angle_beta   90.00
_cell.angle_gamma   90.00
#
_symmetry.space_group_name_H-M   'P 1'
#
loop_
_entity.id
_entity.type
_entity.pdbx_description
1 polymer ?
#
loop_
_entity_poly.entity_id
_entity_poly.type
_entity_poly.pdbx_seq_one_letter_code
_entity_poly.pdbx_strand_id
1 'polypeptide(L)'
;MVFMFWVIASTVVAAFMATTMIFIRLKAARKPATVKKIIIPPLMMSTGAFMFLIPEFRVPWQQVMEAVGVGILFSVLLIKTSKFEIKQNDVYLIPSKAFAFVLFGLLAARILLKLVIGAGLLSL
;
A
#
# COMPACT_ATOMS: atom_id res chain seq x y z
N MET A 1 -4.59 22.82 -26.10
CA MET A 1 -3.18 22.85 -25.65
C MET A 1 -3.04 22.86 -24.12
N VAL A 2 -3.75 23.74 -23.41
CA VAL A 2 -3.66 23.87 -21.94
C VAL A 2 -4.07 22.60 -21.17
N PHE A 3 -5.10 21.88 -21.64
CA PHE A 3 -5.58 20.64 -20.99
C PHE A 3 -4.53 19.52 -21.00
N MET A 4 -3.81 19.35 -22.12
CA MET A 4 -2.75 18.36 -22.27
C MET A 4 -1.59 18.63 -21.30
N PHE A 5 -1.22 19.90 -21.14
CA PHE A 5 -0.18 20.32 -20.19
C PHE A 5 -0.55 19.97 -18.74
N TRP A 6 -1.81 20.15 -18.33
CA TRP A 6 -2.27 19.83 -16.98
C TRP A 6 -2.29 18.33 -16.67
N VAL A 7 -2.63 17.49 -17.66
CA VAL A 7 -2.58 16.03 -17.54
C VAL A 7 -1.14 15.54 -17.41
N ILE A 8 -0.23 16.10 -18.20
CA ILE A 8 1.20 15.76 -18.12
C ILE A 8 1.77 16.21 -16.77
N ALA A 9 1.50 17.44 -16.35
CA ALA A 9 1.98 17.97 -15.07
C ALA A 9 1.50 17.14 -13.86
N SER A 10 0.19 16.82 -13.80
CA SER A 10 -0.36 16.00 -12.72
C SER A 10 0.20 14.58 -12.68
N THR A 11 0.46 13.99 -13.85
CA THR A 11 1.08 12.65 -13.95
C THR A 11 2.53 12.65 -13.45
N VAL A 12 3.30 13.68 -13.82
CA VAL A 12 4.70 13.85 -13.36
C VAL A 12 4.76 14.04 -11.85
N VAL A 13 3.90 14.90 -11.28
CA VAL A 13 3.83 15.11 -9.83
C VAL A 13 3.43 13.83 -9.10
N ALA A 14 2.44 13.10 -9.61
CA ALA A 14 2.02 11.83 -9.03
C ALA A 14 3.13 10.77 -9.06
N ALA A 15 3.87 10.67 -10.16
CA ALA A 15 5.00 9.75 -10.29
C ALA A 15 6.14 10.11 -9.33
N PHE A 16 6.45 11.40 -9.20
CA PHE A 16 7.48 11.88 -8.27
C PHE A 16 7.09 11.56 -6.81
N MET A 17 5.88 11.93 -6.38
CA MET A 17 5.37 11.66 -5.04
C MET A 17 5.37 10.16 -4.71
N ALA A 18 4.93 9.32 -5.65
CA ALA A 18 4.90 7.87 -5.46
C ALA A 18 6.31 7.30 -5.26
N THR A 19 7.27 7.75 -6.07
CA THR A 19 8.67 7.33 -6.00
C THR A 19 9.30 7.76 -4.67
N THR A 20 9.13 9.03 -4.28
CA THR A 20 9.63 9.54 -2.99
C THR A 20 9.04 8.77 -1.81
N MET A 21 7.75 8.44 -1.84
CA MET A 21 7.09 7.69 -0.77
C MET A 21 7.64 6.27 -0.62
N ILE A 22 8.02 5.61 -1.72
CA ILE A 22 8.66 4.28 -1.70
C ILE A 22 10.01 4.37 -0.95
N PHE A 23 10.84 5.38 -1.24
CA PHE A 23 12.10 5.59 -0.52
C PHE A 23 11.90 5.83 0.98
N ILE A 24 10.88 6.61 1.37
CA ILE A 24 10.55 6.84 2.78
C ILE A 24 10.16 5.52 3.46
N ARG A 25 9.33 4.69 2.82
CA ARG A 25 8.92 3.37 3.34
C ARG A 25 10.09 2.41 3.48
N LEU A 26 11.00 2.37 2.50
CA LEU A 26 12.23 1.59 2.55
C LEU A 26 13.13 2.00 3.71
N LYS A 27 13.27 3.30 3.96
CA LYS A 27 14.05 3.82 5.09
C LYS A 27 13.35 3.54 6.43
N ALA A 28 12.03 3.64 6.48
CA ALA A 28 11.24 3.36 7.68
C ALA A 28 11.32 1.87 8.10
N ALA A 29 11.37 0.95 7.14
CA ALA A 29 11.49 -0.49 7.39
C ALA A 29 12.81 -0.93 8.04
N ARG A 30 13.86 -0.09 7.98
CA ARG A 30 15.17 -0.35 8.64
C ARG A 30 15.20 0.09 10.11
N LYS A 31 14.16 0.76 10.60
CA LYS A 31 14.08 1.26 11.99
C LYS A 31 13.51 0.18 12.91
N PRO A 32 13.80 0.21 14.23
CA PRO A 32 13.27 -0.78 15.15
C PRO A 32 11.74 -0.77 15.17
N ALA A 33 11.17 -1.96 15.37
CA ALA A 33 9.74 -2.16 15.55
C ALA A 33 9.36 -1.70 16.96
N THR A 34 8.69 -0.56 17.05
CA THR A 34 8.20 -0.01 18.32
C THR A 34 6.69 -0.09 18.36
N VAL A 35 6.12 -0.20 19.57
CA VAL A 35 4.67 -0.28 19.81
C VAL A 35 3.91 0.83 19.06
N LYS A 36 4.43 2.07 19.10
CA LYS A 36 3.85 3.22 18.37
C LYS A 36 3.74 2.96 16.86
N LYS A 37 4.79 2.41 16.22
CA LYS A 37 4.77 2.15 14.77
C LYS A 37 3.83 1.01 14.37
N ILE A 38 3.51 0.10 15.28
CA ILE A 38 2.59 -1.02 15.04
C ILE A 38 1.13 -0.55 15.17
N ILE A 39 0.82 0.30 16.15
CA ILE A 39 -0.55 0.75 16.46
C ILE A 39 -1.00 1.94 15.61
N ILE A 40 -0.08 2.84 15.23
CA ILE A 40 -0.43 4.04 14.45
C ILE A 40 -1.14 3.69 13.11
N PRO A 41 -0.66 2.72 12.30
CA PRO A 41 -1.33 2.44 11.03
C PRO A 41 -2.78 1.96 11.19
N PRO A 42 -3.12 0.97 12.04
CA PRO A 42 -4.51 0.59 12.29
C PRO A 42 -5.39 1.75 12.76
N LEU A 43 -4.88 2.61 13.64
CA LEU A 43 -5.62 3.77 14.13
C LEU A 43 -5.89 4.81 13.02
N MET A 44 -4.92 5.02 12.12
CA MET A 44 -5.14 5.91 10.97
C MET A 44 -6.02 5.25 9.90
N MET A 45 -5.97 3.93 9.79
CA MET A 45 -6.82 3.16 8.87
C MET A 45 -8.28 3.13 9.32
N SER A 46 -8.57 3.19 10.64
CA SER A 46 -9.96 3.29 11.10
C SER A 46 -10.67 4.55 10.59
N THR A 47 -9.95 5.67 10.44
CA THR A 47 -10.48 6.89 9.77
C THR A 47 -10.90 6.60 8.33
N GLY A 48 -10.14 5.78 7.60
CA GLY A 48 -10.53 5.31 6.28
C GLY A 48 -11.74 4.39 6.32
N ALA A 49 -11.81 3.48 7.30
CA ALA A 49 -12.95 2.58 7.46
C ALA A 49 -14.28 3.31 7.75
N PHE A 50 -14.25 4.52 8.34
CA PHE A 50 -15.45 5.35 8.48
C PHE A 50 -16.14 5.67 7.14
N MET A 51 -15.46 5.57 6.00
CA MET A 51 -16.09 5.76 4.68
C MET A 51 -17.26 4.79 4.44
N PHE A 52 -17.20 3.58 5.02
CA PHE A 52 -18.23 2.55 4.89
C PHE A 52 -19.54 2.88 5.65
N LEU A 53 -19.58 3.95 6.45
CA LEU A 53 -20.83 4.42 7.04
C LEU A 53 -21.80 4.98 5.99
N ILE A 54 -21.26 5.60 4.93
CA ILE A 54 -22.02 6.20 3.84
C ILE A 54 -22.51 5.08 2.91
N PRO A 55 -23.80 5.06 2.50
CA PRO A 55 -24.37 3.98 1.71
C PRO A 55 -23.65 3.74 0.38
N GLU A 56 -23.17 4.79 -0.28
CA GLU A 56 -22.46 4.71 -1.58
C GLU A 56 -21.15 3.92 -1.53
N PHE A 57 -20.53 3.78 -0.35
CA PHE A 57 -19.27 3.07 -0.19
C PHE A 57 -19.44 1.71 0.47
N ARG A 58 -20.66 1.31 0.85
CA ARG A 58 -20.90 0.01 1.52
C ARG A 58 -20.64 -1.14 0.57
N VAL A 59 -19.78 -2.04 1.03
CA VAL A 59 -19.41 -3.27 0.33
C VAL A 59 -20.28 -4.41 0.88
N PRO A 60 -20.83 -5.31 0.05
CA PRO A 60 -21.59 -6.46 0.54
C PRO A 60 -20.74 -7.35 1.45
N TRP A 61 -21.37 -7.92 2.48
CA TRP A 61 -20.67 -8.72 3.50
C TRP A 61 -19.88 -9.89 2.92
N GLN A 62 -20.33 -10.48 1.81
CA GLN A 62 -19.63 -11.54 1.09
C GLN A 62 -18.23 -11.09 0.64
N GLN A 63 -18.11 -9.91 0.03
CA GLN A 63 -16.82 -9.36 -0.41
C GLN A 63 -15.93 -8.98 0.77
N VAL A 64 -16.52 -8.55 1.90
CA VAL A 64 -15.76 -8.30 3.13
C VAL A 64 -15.13 -9.59 3.66
N MET A 65 -15.88 -10.69 3.67
CA MET A 65 -15.37 -12.00 4.10
C MET A 65 -14.27 -12.52 3.18
N GLU A 66 -14.44 -12.38 1.86
CA GLU A 66 -13.42 -12.74 0.88
C GLU A 66 -12.14 -11.91 1.08
N ALA A 67 -12.26 -10.59 1.23
CA ALA A 67 -11.11 -9.70 1.44
C ALA A 67 -10.38 -9.99 2.76
N VAL A 68 -11.11 -10.25 3.85
CA VAL A 68 -10.53 -10.64 5.13
C VAL A 68 -9.84 -12.01 5.02
N GLY A 69 -10.45 -12.98 4.36
CA GLY A 69 -9.87 -14.30 4.13
C GLY A 69 -8.55 -14.25 3.36
N VAL A 70 -8.53 -13.49 2.26
CA VAL A 70 -7.30 -13.24 1.47
C VAL A 70 -6.26 -12.50 2.31
N GLY A 71 -6.67 -11.50 3.09
CA GLY A 71 -5.79 -10.77 4.01
C GLY A 71 -5.12 -11.68 5.04
N ILE A 72 -5.88 -12.57 5.66
CA ILE A 72 -5.37 -13.57 6.61
C ILE A 72 -4.39 -14.51 5.90
N LEU A 73 -4.75 -15.04 4.74
CA LEU A 73 -3.88 -15.93 3.95
C LEU A 73 -2.52 -15.27 3.65
N PHE A 74 -2.53 -14.04 3.15
CA PHE A 74 -1.30 -13.29 2.88
C PHE A 74 -0.53 -12.93 4.17
N SER A 75 -1.21 -12.66 5.28
CA SER A 75 -0.55 -12.37 6.56
C SER A 75 0.28 -13.57 7.06
N VAL A 76 -0.21 -14.80 6.90
CA VAL A 76 0.53 -16.02 7.29
C VAL A 76 1.81 -16.15 6.46
N LEU A 77 1.73 -15.94 5.14
CA LEU A 77 2.91 -15.96 4.26
C LEU A 77 3.94 -14.89 4.65
N LEU A 78 3.46 -13.68 4.95
CA LEU A 78 4.31 -12.56 5.35
C LEU A 78 4.98 -12.80 6.71
N ILE A 79 4.26 -13.33 7.69
CA ILE A 79 4.81 -13.65 9.02
C ILE A 79 5.89 -14.73 8.88
N LYS A 80 5.63 -15.78 8.10
CA LYS A 80 6.57 -16.89 7.89
C LYS A 80 7.87 -16.43 7.20
N THR A 81 7.80 -15.49 6.26
CA THR A 81 9.00 -14.97 5.58
C THR A 81 9.69 -13.83 6.35
N SER A 82 9.07 -13.28 7.39
CA SER A 82 9.60 -12.18 8.17
C SER A 82 10.58 -12.67 9.24
N LYS A 83 11.81 -12.14 9.24
CA LYS A 83 12.83 -12.47 10.24
C LYS A 83 13.07 -11.27 11.14
N PHE A 84 13.06 -11.52 12.46
CA PHE A 84 13.32 -10.50 13.47
C PHE A 84 14.69 -10.78 14.12
N GLU A 85 15.44 -9.71 14.38
CA GLU A 85 16.73 -9.75 15.08
C GLU A 85 16.64 -8.85 16.32
N ILE A 86 17.14 -9.31 17.46
CA ILE A 86 17.18 -8.53 18.69
C ILE A 86 18.58 -7.90 18.80
N LYS A 87 18.67 -6.57 18.81
CA LYS A 87 19.92 -5.85 19.06
C LYS A 87 19.71 -4.84 20.16
N GLN A 88 20.57 -4.86 21.17
CA GLN A 88 20.60 -3.86 22.25
C GLN A 88 19.21 -3.60 22.88
N ASN A 89 18.46 -4.66 23.16
CA ASN A 89 17.12 -4.64 23.76
C ASN A 89 15.98 -4.12 22.83
N ASP A 90 16.26 -3.82 21.56
CA ASP A 90 15.28 -3.44 20.55
C ASP A 90 15.06 -4.56 19.52
N VAL A 91 13.81 -4.75 19.09
CA VAL A 91 13.43 -5.73 18.06
C VAL A 91 13.49 -5.07 16.69
N TYR A 92 14.39 -5.56 15.83
CA TYR A 92 14.54 -5.12 14.45
C TYR A 92 13.93 -6.13 13.50
N LEU A 93 13.16 -5.64 12.54
CA LEU A 93 12.77 -6.43 11.38
C LEU A 93 13.94 -6.43 10.40
N ILE A 94 14.44 -7.59 9.97
CA ILE A 94 15.48 -7.65 8.94
C ILE A 94 14.80 -7.32 7.60
N PRO A 95 15.10 -6.16 6.98
CA PRO A 95 14.48 -5.78 5.74
C PRO A 95 15.08 -6.64 4.61
N SER A 96 14.27 -7.52 4.03
CA SER A 96 14.66 -8.30 2.86
C SER A 96 14.76 -7.41 1.62
N LYS A 97 15.68 -7.72 0.69
CA LYS A 97 15.73 -7.10 -0.65
C LYS A 97 14.39 -7.25 -1.39
N ALA A 98 13.63 -8.30 -1.09
CA ALA A 98 12.30 -8.55 -1.64
C ALA A 98 11.27 -7.44 -1.28
N PHE A 99 11.44 -6.73 -0.17
CA PHE A 99 10.52 -5.67 0.23
C PHE A 99 10.52 -4.49 -0.75
N ALA A 100 11.69 -4.11 -1.27
CA ALA A 100 11.80 -3.10 -2.32
C ALA A 100 11.10 -3.56 -3.60
N PHE A 101 11.32 -4.82 -3.99
CA PHE A 101 10.70 -5.42 -5.16
C PHE A 101 9.17 -5.42 -5.07
N VAL A 102 8.60 -5.78 -3.91
CA VAL A 102 7.15 -5.75 -3.69
C VAL A 102 6.59 -4.32 -3.80
N LEU A 103 7.27 -3.31 -3.25
CA LEU A 103 6.81 -1.92 -3.33
C LEU A 103 6.77 -1.40 -4.77
N PHE A 104 7.83 -1.63 -5.55
CA PHE A 104 7.88 -1.24 -6.97
C PHE A 104 6.93 -2.08 -7.82
N GLY A 105 6.83 -3.39 -7.56
CA GLY A 105 5.91 -4.29 -8.25
C GLY A 105 4.45 -3.90 -8.04
N LEU A 106 4.06 -3.55 -6.81
CA LEU A 106 2.72 -3.08 -6.51
C LEU A 106 2.42 -1.72 -7.16
N LEU A 107 3.42 -0.83 -7.25
CA LEU A 107 3.28 0.44 -7.97
C LEU A 107 3.08 0.22 -9.47
N ALA A 108 3.89 -0.66 -10.09
CA ALA A 108 3.76 -1.00 -11.49
C ALA A 108 2.40 -1.63 -11.79
N ALA A 109 1.99 -2.61 -10.97
CA ALA A 109 0.65 -3.19 -11.04
C ALA A 109 -0.43 -2.11 -10.92
N ARG A 110 -0.32 -1.19 -9.96
CA ARG A 110 -1.27 -0.08 -9.80
C ARG A 110 -1.40 0.78 -11.07
N ILE A 111 -0.29 1.10 -11.72
CA ILE A 111 -0.29 1.90 -12.95
C ILE A 111 -0.88 1.09 -14.10
N LEU A 112 -0.47 -0.17 -14.27
CA LEU A 112 -0.98 -1.06 -15.32
C LEU A 112 -2.49 -1.29 -15.19
N LEU A 113 -2.99 -1.63 -14.00
CA LEU A 113 -4.42 -1.79 -13.77
C LEU A 113 -5.20 -0.50 -14.07
N LYS A 114 -4.68 0.65 -13.64
CA LYS A 114 -5.31 1.95 -13.95
C LYS A 114 -5.35 2.20 -15.45
N LEU A 115 -4.29 1.85 -16.18
CA LEU A 115 -4.23 2.01 -17.64
C LEU A 115 -5.18 1.04 -18.36
N VAL A 116 -5.24 -0.23 -17.95
CA VAL A 116 -6.13 -1.23 -18.57
C VAL A 116 -7.60 -0.88 -18.33
N ILE A 117 -7.98 -0.59 -17.07
CA ILE A 117 -9.35 -0.22 -16.72
C ILE A 117 -9.70 1.15 -17.34
N GLY A 118 -8.77 2.10 -17.27
CA GLY A 118 -8.96 3.45 -17.83
C GLY A 118 -9.04 3.48 -19.34
N ALA A 119 -8.27 2.64 -20.04
CA ALA A 119 -8.33 2.52 -21.50
C ALA A 119 -9.59 1.75 -21.96
N GLY A 120 -9.99 0.70 -21.23
CA GLY A 120 -11.23 -0.04 -21.51
C GLY A 120 -12.50 0.78 -21.29
N LEU A 121 -12.47 1.79 -20.40
CA LEU A 121 -13.57 2.73 -20.18
C LEU A 121 -13.62 3.86 -21.24
N LEU A 122 -12.54 4.09 -21.98
CA LEU A 122 -12.44 5.13 -23.02
C LEU A 122 -12.80 4.60 -24.42
N SER A 123 -12.94 3.28 -24.57
CA SER A 123 -13.30 2.59 -25.82
C SER A 123 -14.78 2.22 -25.95
N LEU A 124 -15.65 2.74 -25.08
CA LEU A 124 -17.10 2.50 -25.04
C LEU A 124 -17.84 3.84 -24.90
#